data_AF-A0A226DRG5-F1
#
_entry.id   AF-A0A226DRG5-F1
#
_cell.length_a   1.000
_cell.length_b   1.000
_cell.length_c   1.000
_cell.angle_alpha   90.00
_cell.angle_beta   90.00
_cell.angle_gamma   90.00
#
_symmetry.space_group_name_H-M   'P 1'
#
loop_
_entity.id
_entity.type
_entity.pdbx_description
1 polymer ?
#
loop_
_entity_poly.entity_id
_entity_poly.type
_entity_poly.pdbx_seq_one_letter_code
_entity_poly.pdbx_strand_id
1 'polypeptide(L)'
;MKFFLWAVTLAILAAYSKAEVEEEVATKFKTREHAGTAERDKLFDKLFTNYHKDNYPENTTVSVGVSLMDVSFDADNDIMNTNVWMRMTWTDNRFTWDESEYHVGVLRVPAEKVWQPDITLYNGVQPNMDCFDTNTLIYPNGKVLWVPPCRLQSYCNLTLNHGPYEEQICTLKFGSWTFDGYTMGLELYVDKNNTLIDVEYYHNRKYKVTQNTAVREEKKYDCCVEPYLNVLYTIGFQRKPEGGETCEKH
;
A
#
# COMPACT_ATOMS: atom_id res chain seq x y z
N MET A 1 49.28 -10.02 27.60
CA MET A 1 48.66 -11.35 27.39
C MET A 1 47.14 -11.36 27.53
N LYS A 2 46.53 -10.67 28.52
CA LYS A 2 45.06 -10.69 28.74
C LYS A 2 44.20 -10.00 27.66
N PHE A 3 44.69 -8.94 27.02
CA PHE A 3 43.98 -8.24 25.92
C PHE A 3 43.80 -9.11 24.66
N PHE A 4 44.77 -9.99 24.38
CA PHE A 4 44.74 -10.83 23.19
C PHE A 4 43.68 -11.93 23.30
N LEU A 5 43.51 -12.50 24.49
CA LEU A 5 42.45 -13.48 24.77
C LEU A 5 41.05 -12.88 24.63
N TRP A 6 40.83 -11.63 25.07
CA TRP A 6 39.54 -10.95 24.98
C TRP A 6 39.14 -10.62 23.53
N ALA A 7 40.10 -10.17 22.71
CA ALA A 7 39.86 -9.90 21.29
C ALA A 7 39.53 -11.18 20.52
N VAL A 8 40.20 -12.29 20.83
CA VAL A 8 39.93 -13.59 20.22
C VAL A 8 38.56 -14.13 20.61
N THR A 9 38.15 -14.00 21.88
CA THR A 9 36.81 -14.43 22.32
C THR A 9 35.69 -13.60 21.69
N LEU A 10 35.86 -12.27 21.55
CA LEU A 10 34.88 -11.42 20.88
C LEU A 10 34.73 -11.76 19.39
N ALA A 11 35.85 -12.01 18.70
CA ALA A 11 35.85 -12.38 17.29
C ALA A 11 35.18 -13.74 17.05
N ILE A 12 35.40 -14.71 17.94
CA ILE A 12 34.75 -16.03 17.88
C ILE A 12 33.25 -15.90 18.14
N LEU A 13 32.83 -15.12 19.14
CA LEU A 13 31.42 -14.86 19.42
C LEU A 13 30.71 -14.16 18.26
N ALA A 14 31.35 -13.19 17.62
CA ALA A 14 30.81 -12.48 16.46
C ALA A 14 30.74 -13.36 15.20
N ALA A 15 31.72 -14.25 14.98
CA ALA A 15 31.68 -15.21 13.89
C ALA A 15 30.61 -16.28 14.09
N TYR A 16 30.45 -16.75 15.33
CA TYR A 16 29.43 -17.72 15.72
C TYR A 16 28.01 -17.15 15.56
N SER A 17 27.76 -15.92 16.02
CA SER A 17 26.44 -15.27 15.85
C SER A 17 26.12 -14.97 14.39
N LYS A 18 27.12 -14.62 13.56
CA LYS A 18 26.93 -14.43 12.12
C LYS A 18 26.54 -15.74 11.42
N ALA A 19 27.19 -16.85 11.77
CA ALA A 19 26.88 -18.16 11.20
C ALA A 19 25.48 -18.65 11.60
N GLU A 20 25.06 -18.44 12.85
CA GLU A 20 23.70 -18.77 13.31
C GLU A 20 22.63 -17.94 12.57
N VAL A 21 22.87 -16.65 12.34
CA VAL A 21 21.97 -15.79 11.56
C VAL A 21 21.91 -16.22 10.09
N GLU A 22 23.05 -16.56 9.47
CA GLU A 22 23.09 -17.07 8.10
C GLU A 22 22.35 -18.41 7.97
N GLU A 23 22.49 -19.31 8.94
CA GLU A 23 21.79 -20.60 9.00
C GLU A 23 20.28 -20.44 9.24
N GLU A 24 19.88 -19.52 10.12
CA GLU A 24 18.47 -19.18 10.36
C GLU A 24 17.83 -18.54 9.11
N VAL A 25 18.55 -17.65 8.42
CA VAL A 25 18.12 -17.06 7.15
C VAL A 25 18.02 -18.14 6.07
N ALA A 26 19.00 -19.02 5.92
CA ALA A 26 18.94 -20.15 4.97
C ALA A 26 17.79 -21.11 5.28
N THR A 27 17.51 -21.33 6.57
CA THR A 27 16.39 -22.18 7.02
C THR A 27 15.05 -21.51 6.76
N LYS A 28 14.94 -20.19 6.94
CA LYS A 28 13.77 -19.38 6.56
C LYS A 28 13.55 -19.32 5.04
N PHE A 29 14.62 -19.27 4.23
CA PHE A 29 14.53 -19.41 2.77
C PHE A 29 14.05 -20.81 2.34
N LYS A 30 14.45 -21.86 3.05
CA LYS A 30 14.00 -23.24 2.77
C LYS A 30 12.57 -23.53 3.21
N THR A 31 12.08 -22.86 4.26
CA THR A 31 10.74 -23.10 4.83
C THR A 31 9.63 -22.27 4.18
N ARG A 32 9.98 -21.27 3.37
CA ARG A 32 9.05 -20.45 2.57
C ARG A 32 9.09 -20.96 1.11
N GLU A 33 8.57 -22.18 0.90
CA GLU A 33 8.48 -22.97 -0.35
C GLU A 33 8.98 -22.32 -1.63
N HIS A 34 9.87 -22.97 -2.38
CA HIS A 34 10.06 -22.65 -3.80
C HIS A 34 9.98 -23.91 -4.64
N ALA A 35 8.85 -24.09 -5.33
CA ALA A 35 8.88 -24.48 -6.74
C ALA A 35 10.16 -23.96 -7.42
N GLY A 36 10.86 -24.85 -8.11
CA GLY A 36 12.00 -24.45 -8.92
C GLY A 36 11.61 -23.43 -9.99
N THR A 37 12.62 -22.81 -10.59
CA THR A 37 12.41 -21.87 -11.69
C THR A 37 11.57 -22.50 -12.81
N ALA A 38 11.77 -23.79 -13.10
CA ALA A 38 11.04 -24.50 -14.14
C ALA A 38 9.53 -24.60 -13.87
N GLU A 39 9.12 -24.88 -12.65
CA GLU A 39 7.71 -24.97 -12.25
C GLU A 39 7.04 -23.60 -12.28
N ARG A 40 7.76 -22.56 -11.86
CA ARG A 40 7.31 -21.17 -11.97
C ARG A 40 7.16 -20.73 -13.43
N ASP A 41 8.13 -21.05 -14.29
CA ASP A 41 8.10 -20.71 -15.71
C ASP A 41 6.93 -21.44 -16.40
N LYS A 42 6.75 -22.74 -16.10
CA LYS A 42 5.59 -23.51 -16.57
C LYS A 42 4.26 -22.88 -16.13
N LEU A 43 4.14 -22.48 -14.87
CA LEU A 43 2.94 -21.79 -14.36
C LEU A 43 2.73 -20.45 -15.06
N PHE A 44 3.80 -19.67 -15.23
CA PHE A 44 3.76 -18.38 -15.89
C PHE A 44 3.25 -18.54 -17.34
N ASP A 45 3.83 -19.46 -18.11
CA ASP A 45 3.40 -19.72 -19.48
C ASP A 45 1.92 -20.16 -19.53
N LYS A 46 1.51 -21.06 -18.63
CA LYS A 46 0.10 -21.51 -18.51
C LYS A 46 -0.85 -20.35 -18.25
N LEU A 47 -0.48 -19.41 -17.38
CA LEU A 47 -1.34 -18.29 -16.99
C LEU A 47 -1.34 -17.16 -18.05
N PHE A 48 -0.22 -16.91 -18.71
CA PHE A 48 -0.06 -15.69 -19.53
C PHE A 48 -0.18 -15.90 -21.05
N THR A 49 -0.09 -17.15 -21.57
CA THR A 49 -0.15 -17.39 -23.03
C THR A 49 -1.41 -16.81 -23.70
N ASN A 50 -2.56 -16.85 -23.02
CA ASN A 50 -3.84 -16.32 -23.53
C ASN A 50 -4.40 -15.20 -22.64
N TYR A 51 -3.55 -14.59 -21.82
CA TYR A 51 -3.97 -13.52 -20.93
C TYR A 51 -3.92 -12.18 -21.65
N HIS A 52 -5.08 -11.55 -21.81
CA HIS A 52 -5.19 -10.20 -22.35
C HIS A 52 -5.44 -9.22 -21.20
N LYS A 53 -4.37 -8.51 -20.79
CA LYS A 53 -4.40 -7.56 -19.66
C LYS A 53 -5.36 -6.38 -19.85
N ASP A 54 -5.67 -6.03 -21.09
CA ASP A 54 -6.57 -4.92 -21.41
C ASP A 54 -8.05 -5.30 -21.20
N ASN A 55 -8.34 -6.59 -21.02
CA ASN A 55 -9.67 -7.05 -20.60
C ASN A 55 -9.72 -7.15 -19.07
N TYR A 56 -10.67 -6.45 -18.46
CA TYR A 56 -10.92 -6.49 -17.02
C TYR A 56 -11.46 -7.86 -16.57
N PRO A 57 -11.21 -8.28 -15.32
CA PRO A 57 -11.77 -9.51 -14.80
C PRO A 57 -13.27 -9.38 -14.53
N GLU A 58 -14.02 -10.45 -14.80
CA GLU A 58 -15.47 -10.50 -14.57
C GLU A 58 -15.81 -10.44 -13.07
N ASN A 59 -16.83 -9.65 -12.72
CA ASN A 59 -17.37 -9.53 -11.36
C ASN A 59 -16.30 -9.23 -10.29
N THR A 60 -15.30 -8.43 -10.64
CA THR A 60 -14.23 -8.09 -9.70
C THR A 60 -14.65 -6.96 -8.76
N THR A 61 -14.16 -7.02 -7.53
CA THR A 61 -14.22 -5.92 -6.57
C THR A 61 -12.79 -5.56 -6.18
N VAL A 62 -12.47 -4.27 -6.29
CA VAL A 62 -11.17 -3.72 -5.92
C VAL A 62 -11.28 -3.17 -4.50
N SER A 63 -10.48 -3.69 -3.57
CA SER A 63 -10.31 -3.08 -2.25
C SER A 63 -9.09 -2.16 -2.27
N VAL A 64 -9.29 -0.90 -1.88
CA VAL A 64 -8.24 0.14 -1.83
C VAL A 64 -7.89 0.45 -0.38
N GLY A 65 -6.60 0.53 -0.06
CA GLY A 65 -6.06 0.87 1.25
C GLY A 65 -4.91 1.85 1.14
N VAL A 66 -4.65 2.59 2.22
CA VAL A 66 -3.58 3.59 2.28
C VAL A 66 -2.76 3.35 3.54
N SER A 67 -1.44 3.17 3.38
CA SER A 67 -0.49 3.30 4.49
C SER A 67 0.22 4.65 4.37
N LEU A 68 0.05 5.53 5.34
CA LEU A 68 0.65 6.87 5.34
C LEU A 68 2.06 6.84 5.92
N MET A 69 3.04 7.34 5.15
CA MET A 69 4.44 7.38 5.56
C MET A 69 4.85 8.79 6.03
N ASP A 70 4.46 9.81 5.28
CA ASP A 70 4.85 11.19 5.52
C ASP A 70 3.84 12.19 4.94
N VAL A 71 3.79 13.40 5.49
CA VAL A 71 2.92 14.50 5.04
C VAL A 71 3.65 15.84 5.05
N SER A 72 3.36 16.68 4.06
CA SER A 72 3.71 18.10 4.07
C SER A 72 2.61 18.92 3.42
N PHE A 73 2.56 20.21 3.75
CA PHE A 73 1.55 21.13 3.25
C PHE A 73 2.21 22.26 2.47
N ASP A 74 1.63 22.58 1.33
CA ASP A 74 1.85 23.82 0.60
C ASP A 74 0.65 24.72 0.89
N ALA A 75 0.85 25.61 1.86
CA ALA A 75 -0.17 26.49 2.41
C ALA A 75 -0.60 27.59 1.42
N ASP A 76 0.27 27.96 0.47
CA ASP A 76 -0.03 29.02 -0.49
C ASP A 76 -0.98 28.54 -1.60
N ASN A 77 -1.00 27.22 -1.85
CA ASN A 77 -1.77 26.59 -2.91
C ASN A 77 -2.88 25.65 -2.40
N ASP A 78 -3.08 25.54 -1.08
CA ASP A 78 -4.04 24.61 -0.48
C ASP A 78 -3.79 23.14 -0.89
N ILE A 79 -2.52 22.72 -0.91
CA ILE A 79 -2.11 21.37 -1.33
C ILE A 79 -1.55 20.59 -0.14
N MET A 80 -2.08 19.38 0.05
CA MET A 80 -1.49 18.35 0.89
C MET A 80 -0.66 17.40 0.02
N ASN A 81 0.62 17.26 0.36
CA ASN A 81 1.54 16.30 -0.23
C ASN A 81 1.71 15.12 0.72
N THR A 82 1.45 13.89 0.25
CA THR A 82 1.61 12.67 1.06
C THR A 82 2.52 11.66 0.37
N ASN A 83 3.36 11.01 1.16
CA ASN A 83 4.05 9.78 0.75
C ASN A 83 3.27 8.60 1.34
N VAL A 84 2.80 7.69 0.49
CA VAL A 84 1.95 6.57 0.92
C VAL A 84 2.40 5.27 0.28
N TRP A 85 2.02 4.14 0.88
CA TRP A 85 1.86 2.89 0.14
C TRP A 85 0.39 2.73 -0.20
N MET A 86 0.07 2.71 -1.49
CA MET A 86 -1.27 2.37 -1.95
C MET A 86 -1.38 0.85 -1.92
N ARG A 87 -2.39 0.31 -1.26
CA ARG A 87 -2.67 -1.12 -1.23
C ARG A 87 -3.92 -1.38 -2.06
N MET A 88 -3.78 -2.14 -3.13
CA MET A 88 -4.89 -2.56 -3.97
C MET A 88 -4.96 -4.08 -4.00
N THR A 89 -6.16 -4.61 -3.85
CA THR A 89 -6.39 -6.04 -4.04
C THR A 89 -7.66 -6.26 -4.83
N TRP A 90 -7.64 -7.26 -5.69
CA TRP A 90 -8.79 -7.70 -6.47
C TRP A 90 -8.65 -9.20 -6.73
N THR A 91 -9.69 -9.81 -7.28
CA THR A 91 -9.64 -11.20 -7.73
C THR A 91 -9.76 -11.25 -9.24
N ASP A 92 -8.88 -12.01 -9.88
CA ASP A 92 -8.90 -12.31 -11.31
C ASP A 92 -8.92 -13.83 -11.48
N ASN A 93 -10.09 -14.37 -11.83
CA ASN A 93 -10.31 -15.82 -11.95
C ASN A 93 -9.44 -16.47 -13.04
N ARG A 94 -8.87 -15.69 -13.95
CA ARG A 94 -7.91 -16.15 -14.97
C ARG A 94 -6.58 -16.57 -14.34
N PHE A 95 -6.28 -16.08 -13.13
CA PHE A 95 -5.07 -16.41 -12.36
C PHE A 95 -5.29 -17.49 -11.29
N THR A 96 -5.91 -18.60 -11.66
CA THR A 96 -6.14 -19.72 -10.74
C THR A 96 -5.25 -20.92 -11.04
N TRP A 97 -4.71 -21.56 -10.01
CA TRP A 97 -3.97 -22.82 -10.13
C TRP A 97 -4.01 -23.63 -8.83
N ASP A 98 -3.66 -24.91 -8.93
CA ASP A 98 -3.49 -25.79 -7.77
C ASP A 98 -2.05 -25.68 -7.25
N GLU A 99 -1.89 -25.22 -6.01
CA GLU A 99 -0.59 -25.12 -5.35
C GLU A 99 0.11 -26.48 -5.24
N SER A 100 -0.64 -27.58 -5.14
CA SER A 100 -0.08 -28.93 -5.08
C SER A 100 0.48 -29.44 -6.42
N GLU A 101 0.01 -28.90 -7.55
CA GLU A 101 0.51 -29.26 -8.89
C GLU A 101 1.79 -28.49 -9.23
N TYR A 102 1.83 -27.20 -8.89
CA TYR A 102 2.92 -26.30 -9.28
C TYR A 102 3.93 -26.07 -8.16
N HIS A 103 3.61 -26.36 -6.90
CA HIS A 103 4.40 -26.02 -5.70
C HIS A 103 4.71 -24.52 -5.59
N VAL A 104 3.83 -23.68 -6.15
CA VAL A 104 3.94 -22.21 -6.15
C VAL A 104 2.81 -21.64 -5.31
N GLY A 105 3.10 -21.22 -4.07
CA GLY A 105 2.12 -20.52 -3.22
C GLY A 105 1.93 -19.03 -3.55
N VAL A 106 2.85 -18.42 -4.31
CA VAL A 106 2.74 -17.02 -4.77
C VAL A 106 3.57 -16.78 -6.02
N LEU A 107 2.96 -16.15 -7.03
CA LEU A 107 3.64 -15.71 -8.23
C LEU A 107 3.89 -14.20 -8.17
N ARG A 108 5.12 -13.76 -8.47
CA ARG A 108 5.51 -12.35 -8.53
C ARG A 108 5.61 -11.91 -9.98
N VAL A 109 4.82 -10.93 -10.37
CA VAL A 109 4.72 -10.48 -11.77
C VAL A 109 4.79 -8.96 -11.82
N PRO A 110 5.54 -8.35 -12.76
CA PRO A 110 5.49 -6.91 -13.00
C PRO A 110 4.04 -6.43 -13.24
N ALA A 111 3.62 -5.35 -12.57
CA ALA A 111 2.23 -4.92 -12.61
C ALA A 111 1.74 -4.57 -14.03
N GLU A 112 2.64 -4.12 -14.91
CA GLU A 112 2.37 -3.83 -16.32
C GLU A 112 1.89 -5.05 -17.15
N LYS A 113 2.12 -6.28 -16.67
CA LYS A 113 1.71 -7.53 -17.34
C LYS A 113 0.34 -8.03 -16.92
N VAL A 114 -0.23 -7.48 -15.84
CA VAL A 114 -1.56 -7.84 -15.35
C VAL A 114 -2.53 -6.69 -15.63
N TRP A 115 -3.82 -6.98 -15.66
CA TRP A 115 -4.83 -5.93 -15.64
C TRP A 115 -4.68 -5.12 -14.34
N GLN A 116 -4.69 -3.80 -14.48
CA GLN A 116 -4.63 -2.86 -13.36
C GLN A 116 -5.94 -2.06 -13.33
N PRO A 117 -6.60 -1.93 -12.16
CA PRO A 117 -7.72 -1.02 -12.06
C PRO A 117 -7.24 0.43 -12.21
N ASP A 118 -8.05 1.27 -12.86
CA ASP A 118 -7.79 2.68 -13.13
C ASP A 118 -8.14 3.58 -11.92
N ILE A 119 -7.71 3.16 -10.73
CA ILE A 119 -7.95 3.90 -9.50
C ILE A 119 -7.26 5.26 -9.59
N THR A 120 -8.05 6.31 -9.40
CA THR A 120 -7.67 7.70 -9.58
C THR A 120 -7.97 8.50 -8.33
N LEU A 121 -7.11 9.47 -8.01
CA LEU A 121 -7.31 10.42 -6.93
C LEU A 121 -8.13 11.62 -7.45
N TYR A 122 -9.44 11.64 -7.19
CA TYR A 122 -10.36 12.64 -7.77
C TYR A 122 -10.09 14.08 -7.33
N ASN A 123 -9.63 14.28 -6.09
CA ASN A 123 -9.22 15.59 -5.59
C ASN A 123 -7.70 15.79 -5.71
N GLY A 124 -7.05 15.08 -6.63
CA GLY A 124 -5.64 15.23 -6.97
C GLY A 124 -5.37 16.53 -7.73
N VAL A 125 -4.18 17.10 -7.53
CA VAL A 125 -3.70 18.26 -8.32
C VAL A 125 -3.41 17.85 -9.77
N GLN A 126 -3.02 16.58 -9.96
CA GLN A 126 -2.82 15.96 -11.26
C GLN A 126 -3.74 14.75 -11.40
N PRO A 127 -4.20 14.42 -12.62
CA PRO A 127 -5.06 13.26 -12.84
C PRO A 127 -4.41 11.92 -12.45
N ASN A 128 -3.10 11.79 -12.68
CA ASN A 128 -2.36 10.55 -12.42
C ASN A 128 -1.65 10.61 -11.06
N MET A 129 -1.62 9.49 -10.36
CA MET A 129 -0.82 9.31 -9.15
C MET A 129 0.64 9.03 -9.52
N ASP A 130 1.59 9.70 -8.86
CA ASP A 130 3.03 9.41 -9.01
C ASP A 130 3.38 8.17 -8.18
N CYS A 131 3.16 6.99 -8.76
CA CYS A 131 3.40 5.68 -8.13
C CYS A 131 4.59 4.98 -8.78
N PHE A 132 5.42 4.33 -7.96
CA PHE A 132 6.51 3.51 -8.47
C PHE A 132 6.00 2.15 -8.95
N ASP A 133 6.46 1.72 -10.12
CA ASP A 133 6.12 0.42 -10.69
C ASP A 133 6.76 -0.71 -9.87
N THR A 134 5.90 -1.49 -9.22
CA THR A 134 6.29 -2.65 -8.42
C THR A 134 5.69 -3.93 -9.00
N ASN A 135 6.21 -5.08 -8.54
CA ASN A 135 5.58 -6.35 -8.85
C ASN A 135 4.27 -6.52 -8.04
N THR A 136 3.28 -7.15 -8.66
CA THR A 136 2.12 -7.71 -7.99
C THR A 136 2.44 -9.08 -7.39
N LEU A 137 1.74 -9.42 -6.32
CA LEU A 137 1.68 -10.78 -5.77
C LEU A 137 0.36 -11.42 -6.20
N ILE A 138 0.44 -12.54 -6.89
CA ILE A 138 -0.72 -13.32 -7.34
C ILE A 138 -0.75 -14.61 -6.51
N TYR A 139 -1.92 -14.95 -5.97
CA TYR A 139 -2.13 -16.14 -5.15
C TYR A 139 -2.95 -17.21 -5.92
N PRO A 140 -2.87 -18.50 -5.53
CA PRO A 140 -3.49 -19.61 -6.26
C PRO A 140 -5.00 -19.49 -6.48
N ASN A 141 -5.68 -18.74 -5.61
CA ASN A 141 -7.12 -18.47 -5.68
C ASN A 141 -7.49 -17.29 -6.60
N GLY A 142 -6.56 -16.77 -7.40
CA GLY A 142 -6.79 -15.61 -8.27
C GLY A 142 -6.71 -14.26 -7.57
N LYS A 143 -6.45 -14.22 -6.26
CA LYS A 143 -6.26 -12.95 -5.56
C LYS A 143 -4.97 -12.29 -6.02
N VAL A 144 -5.07 -11.03 -6.41
CA VAL A 144 -3.94 -10.17 -6.74
C VAL A 144 -3.79 -9.12 -5.64
N LEU A 145 -2.56 -8.89 -5.21
CA LEU A 145 -2.16 -7.84 -4.27
C LEU A 145 -1.10 -6.97 -4.95
N TRP A 146 -1.37 -5.67 -5.01
CA TRP A 146 -0.45 -4.67 -5.54
C TRP A 146 -0.23 -3.57 -4.50
N VAL A 147 1.02 -3.29 -4.17
CA VAL A 147 1.38 -2.32 -3.12
C VAL A 147 2.44 -1.33 -3.62
N PRO A 148 2.13 -0.43 -4.57
CA PRO A 148 3.09 0.57 -5.02
C PRO A 148 3.27 1.68 -3.98
N PRO A 149 4.51 2.15 -3.73
CA PRO A 149 4.74 3.41 -3.04
C PRO A 149 4.41 4.58 -3.98
N CYS A 150 3.67 5.57 -3.48
CA CYS A 150 3.19 6.70 -4.27
C CYS A 150 3.43 8.03 -3.55
N ARG A 151 3.64 9.08 -4.36
CA ARG A 151 3.57 10.49 -3.95
C ARG A 151 2.26 11.06 -4.46
N LEU A 152 1.41 11.51 -3.53
CA LEU A 152 0.11 12.08 -3.87
C LEU A 152 0.10 13.56 -3.54
N GLN A 153 -0.42 14.36 -4.47
CA GLN A 153 -0.72 15.77 -4.25
C GLN A 153 -2.22 15.96 -4.38
N SER A 154 -2.87 16.40 -3.31
CA SER A 154 -4.33 16.58 -3.26
C SER A 154 -4.68 17.97 -2.76
N TYR A 155 -5.75 18.55 -3.31
CA TYR A 155 -6.33 19.76 -2.75
C TYR A 155 -6.91 19.49 -1.36
N CYS A 156 -6.56 20.36 -0.41
CA CYS A 156 -7.06 20.37 0.95
C CYS A 156 -7.33 21.81 1.37
N ASN A 157 -8.55 22.10 1.85
CA ASN A 157 -8.90 23.43 2.33
C ASN A 157 -8.23 23.68 3.69
N LEU A 158 -7.09 24.37 3.69
CA LEU A 158 -6.28 24.57 4.90
C LEU A 158 -6.86 25.70 5.75
N THR A 159 -7.07 25.43 7.03
CA THR A 159 -7.51 26.43 8.00
C THR A 159 -6.30 27.11 8.62
N LEU A 160 -5.85 28.20 8.00
CA LEU A 160 -4.64 28.96 8.41
C LEU A 160 -4.95 30.15 9.34
N ASN A 161 -6.22 30.46 9.56
CA ASN A 161 -6.66 31.73 10.15
C ASN A 161 -6.64 31.76 11.70
N HIS A 162 -6.51 30.63 12.39
CA HIS A 162 -6.63 30.60 13.87
C HIS A 162 -5.37 30.12 14.62
N GLY A 163 -4.22 30.01 13.93
CA GLY A 163 -2.90 29.87 14.55
C GLY A 163 -2.12 28.60 14.14
N PRO A 164 -0.85 28.47 14.57
CA PRO A 164 0.06 27.45 14.07
C PRO A 164 -0.25 26.01 14.54
N TYR A 165 -1.19 25.82 15.47
CA TYR A 165 -1.52 24.53 16.10
C TYR A 165 -2.93 24.03 15.75
N GLU A 166 -3.62 24.70 14.83
CA GLU A 166 -4.94 24.28 14.39
C GLU A 166 -4.85 22.99 13.57
N GLU A 167 -5.86 22.14 13.76
CA GLU A 167 -5.99 20.88 13.05
C GLU A 167 -6.36 21.13 11.59
N GLN A 168 -5.60 20.50 10.68
CA GLN A 168 -5.87 20.50 9.25
C GLN A 168 -6.58 19.20 8.90
N ILE A 169 -7.82 19.30 8.43
CA ILE A 169 -8.63 18.14 8.02
C ILE A 169 -8.63 18.05 6.51
N CYS A 170 -7.94 17.04 5.99
CA CYS A 170 -7.78 16.81 4.57
C CYS A 170 -8.44 15.50 4.14
N THR A 171 -8.71 15.37 2.84
CA THR A 171 -9.32 14.17 2.28
C THR A 171 -8.50 13.62 1.12
N LEU A 172 -8.58 12.30 0.92
CA LEU A 172 -8.11 11.61 -0.28
C LEU A 172 -9.29 10.80 -0.82
N LYS A 173 -9.76 11.17 -2.01
CA LYS A 173 -10.92 10.56 -2.66
C LYS A 173 -10.48 9.69 -3.82
N PHE A 174 -10.56 8.37 -3.66
CA PHE A 174 -10.18 7.42 -4.71
C PHE A 174 -11.41 6.78 -5.35
N GLY A 175 -11.38 6.64 -6.67
CA GLY A 175 -12.40 5.91 -7.42
C GLY A 175 -11.87 5.49 -8.78
N SER A 176 -12.60 4.61 -9.45
CA SER A 176 -12.30 4.30 -10.86
C SER A 176 -12.63 5.50 -11.75
N TRP A 177 -11.84 5.73 -12.80
CA TRP A 177 -12.15 6.78 -13.75
C TRP A 177 -13.18 6.35 -14.79
N THR A 178 -13.13 5.10 -15.23
CA THR A 178 -13.91 4.59 -16.37
C THR A 178 -14.93 3.52 -16.01
N PHE A 179 -14.76 2.81 -14.89
CA PHE A 179 -15.69 1.77 -14.47
C PHE A 179 -16.76 2.33 -13.53
N ASP A 180 -18.01 1.98 -13.85
CA ASP A 180 -19.16 2.20 -12.98
C ASP A 180 -19.36 1.05 -11.97
N GLY A 181 -20.27 1.25 -11.03
CA GLY A 181 -20.54 0.33 -9.93
C GLY A 181 -21.29 -0.95 -10.30
N TYR A 182 -21.79 -1.08 -11.54
CA TYR A 182 -22.31 -2.34 -12.08
C TYR A 182 -21.24 -3.17 -12.76
N THR A 183 -20.17 -2.53 -13.25
CA THR A 183 -19.07 -3.21 -13.94
C THR A 183 -17.95 -3.63 -12.97
N MET A 184 -17.60 -2.76 -12.01
CA MET A 184 -16.53 -3.02 -11.04
C MET A 184 -16.94 -2.57 -9.64
N GLY A 185 -16.82 -3.49 -8.67
CA GLY A 185 -16.97 -3.15 -7.27
C GLY A 185 -15.77 -2.35 -6.75
N LEU A 186 -16.03 -1.45 -5.80
CA LEU A 186 -14.98 -0.72 -5.08
C LEU A 186 -15.31 -0.71 -3.59
N GLU A 187 -14.32 -1.03 -2.77
CA GLU A 187 -14.47 -1.10 -1.32
C GLU A 187 -13.20 -0.63 -0.57
N LEU A 188 -13.35 -0.40 0.73
CA LEU A 188 -12.23 -0.11 1.61
C LEU A 188 -11.47 -1.40 1.89
N TYR A 189 -10.15 -1.38 1.72
CA TYR A 189 -9.27 -2.39 2.28
C TYR A 189 -9.23 -2.21 3.80
N VAL A 190 -9.76 -3.19 4.52
CA VAL A 190 -9.70 -3.24 5.98
C VAL A 190 -8.65 -4.28 6.36
N ASP A 191 -7.61 -3.86 7.07
CA ASP A 191 -6.58 -4.79 7.54
C ASP A 191 -7.08 -5.66 8.72
N LYS A 192 -6.25 -6.59 9.19
CA LYS A 192 -6.60 -7.48 10.32
C LYS A 192 -6.85 -6.74 11.63
N ASN A 193 -6.34 -5.51 11.77
CA ASN A 193 -6.49 -4.67 12.95
C ASN A 193 -7.68 -3.72 12.82
N ASN A 194 -8.48 -3.86 11.75
CA ASN A 194 -9.57 -2.95 11.41
C ASN A 194 -9.11 -1.50 11.21
N THR A 195 -7.87 -1.32 10.78
CA THR A 195 -7.28 -0.01 10.49
C THR A 195 -7.76 0.47 9.12
N LEU A 196 -8.24 1.72 9.06
CA LEU A 196 -8.71 2.34 7.82
C LEU A 196 -7.53 2.91 7.01
N ILE A 197 -6.72 3.76 7.66
CA ILE A 197 -5.43 4.22 7.14
C ILE A 197 -4.36 3.72 8.09
N ASP A 198 -3.45 2.92 7.55
CA ASP A 198 -2.32 2.40 8.30
C ASP A 198 -1.28 3.51 8.53
N VAL A 199 -1.00 3.79 9.80
CA VAL A 199 -0.05 4.84 10.23
C VAL A 199 1.13 4.24 11.02
N GLU A 200 1.35 2.93 10.94
CA GLU A 200 2.43 2.24 11.66
C GLU A 200 3.81 2.84 11.33
N TYR A 201 4.04 3.15 10.06
CA TYR A 201 5.28 3.74 9.56
C TYR A 201 5.24 5.26 9.41
N TYR A 202 4.20 5.92 9.92
CA TYR A 202 4.09 7.37 9.88
C TYR A 202 5.08 8.02 10.87
N HIS A 203 6.10 8.68 10.33
CA HIS A 203 7.16 9.29 11.14
C HIS A 203 7.42 10.74 10.73
N ASN A 204 6.39 11.59 10.78
CA ASN A 204 6.54 13.01 10.50
C ASN A 204 7.02 13.81 11.73
N ARG A 205 7.98 14.71 11.53
CA ARG A 205 8.54 15.56 12.61
C ARG A 205 7.66 16.75 12.98
N LYS A 206 6.84 17.25 12.06
CA LYS A 206 6.06 18.49 12.22
C LYS A 206 4.61 18.23 12.60
N TYR A 207 4.02 17.14 12.17
CA TYR A 207 2.58 16.86 12.30
C TYR A 207 2.34 15.51 12.96
N LYS A 208 1.32 15.43 13.81
CA LYS A 208 0.75 14.17 14.29
C LYS A 208 -0.61 13.96 13.63
N VAL A 209 -0.97 12.70 13.39
CA VAL A 209 -2.31 12.34 12.93
C VAL A 209 -3.27 12.42 14.12
N THR A 210 -4.41 13.07 13.92
CA THR A 210 -5.44 13.31 14.95
C THR A 210 -6.79 12.70 14.58
N GLN A 211 -7.08 12.57 13.29
CA GLN A 211 -8.27 11.91 12.77
C GLN A 211 -7.89 10.92 11.68
N ASN A 212 -8.55 9.77 11.66
CA ASN A 212 -8.37 8.71 10.67
C ASN A 212 -9.72 8.02 10.46
N THR A 213 -10.41 8.42 9.41
CA THR A 213 -11.73 7.86 9.06
C THR A 213 -11.77 7.59 7.57
N ALA A 214 -12.59 6.62 7.17
CA ALA A 214 -12.79 6.29 5.77
C ALA A 214 -14.22 5.79 5.56
N VAL A 215 -14.82 6.18 4.45
CA VAL A 215 -16.16 5.77 4.05
C VAL A 215 -16.17 5.38 2.58
N ARG A 216 -17.01 4.40 2.23
CA ARG A 216 -17.36 4.11 0.84
C ARG A 216 -18.57 4.96 0.48
N GLU A 217 -18.49 5.71 -0.61
CA GLU A 217 -19.60 6.49 -1.14
C GLU A 217 -20.07 5.93 -2.47
N GLU A 218 -21.36 6.03 -2.71
CA GLU A 218 -21.99 5.77 -3.98
C GLU A 218 -22.60 7.07 -4.51
N LYS A 219 -22.17 7.50 -5.69
CA LYS A 219 -22.68 8.72 -6.32
C LYS A 219 -23.33 8.40 -7.65
N LYS A 220 -24.58 8.79 -7.79
CA LYS A 220 -25.27 8.79 -9.08
C LYS A 220 -25.13 10.18 -9.72
N TYR A 221 -24.72 10.23 -10.98
CA TYR A 221 -24.62 11.48 -11.74
C TYR A 221 -25.85 11.63 -12.63
N ASP A 222 -26.29 12.87 -12.87
CA ASP A 222 -27.47 13.15 -13.71
C ASP A 222 -27.31 12.66 -15.15
N CYS A 223 -26.07 12.49 -15.63
CA CYS A 223 -25.78 11.96 -16.96
C CYS A 223 -26.16 10.50 -17.16
N CYS A 224 -26.22 9.71 -16.08
CA CYS A 224 -25.93 8.29 -16.13
C CYS A 224 -26.84 7.50 -15.19
N VAL A 225 -27.23 6.29 -15.58
CA VAL A 225 -28.19 5.47 -14.81
C VAL A 225 -27.47 4.70 -13.69
N GLU A 226 -26.24 4.32 -13.99
CA GLU A 226 -25.29 3.61 -13.17
C GLU A 226 -24.68 4.51 -12.08
N PRO A 227 -24.42 3.94 -10.89
CA PRO A 227 -23.70 4.65 -9.84
C PRO A 227 -22.19 4.59 -10.08
N TYR A 228 -21.48 5.59 -9.59
CA TYR A 228 -20.02 5.59 -9.52
C TYR A 228 -19.58 5.49 -8.07
N LEU A 229 -18.69 4.54 -7.82
CA LEU A 229 -18.22 4.20 -6.48
C LEU A 229 -16.92 4.95 -6.17
N ASN A 230 -16.77 5.41 -4.94
CA ASN A 230 -15.50 5.95 -4.46
C ASN A 230 -15.29 5.58 -2.98
N VAL A 231 -14.04 5.65 -2.55
CA VAL A 231 -13.64 5.60 -1.14
C VAL A 231 -13.04 6.93 -0.75
N LEU A 232 -13.55 7.50 0.34
CA LEU A 232 -13.14 8.78 0.87
C LEU A 232 -12.41 8.58 2.20
N TYR A 233 -11.11 8.84 2.20
CA TYR A 233 -10.30 8.91 3.41
C TYR A 233 -10.28 10.34 3.93
N THR A 234 -10.50 10.51 5.24
CA THR A 234 -10.39 11.79 5.93
C THR A 234 -9.34 11.69 7.02
N ILE A 235 -8.34 12.56 6.95
CA ILE A 235 -7.16 12.56 7.80
C ILE A 235 -7.00 13.93 8.46
N GLY A 236 -6.91 13.93 9.78
CA GLY A 236 -6.64 15.12 10.58
C GLY A 236 -5.15 15.22 10.91
N PHE A 237 -4.57 16.41 10.79
CA PHE A 237 -3.17 16.67 11.11
C PHE A 237 -3.05 17.87 12.05
N GLN A 238 -2.36 17.70 13.17
CA GLN A 238 -2.03 18.78 14.08
C GLN A 238 -0.53 19.01 14.15
N ARG A 239 -0.10 20.27 14.09
CA ARG A 239 1.32 20.63 14.25
C ARG A 239 1.80 20.29 15.67
N LYS A 240 2.97 19.64 15.77
CA LYS A 240 3.66 19.37 17.03
C LYS A 240 4.29 20.68 17.55
N PRO A 241 4.31 20.92 18.88
CA PRO A 241 5.04 22.05 19.46
C PRO A 241 6.53 22.03 19.09
N GLU A 242 7.09 23.21 18.79
CA GLU A 242 8.55 23.35 18.62
C GLU A 242 9.23 23.41 20.00
N GLY A 243 9.70 22.26 20.47
CA GLY A 243 10.32 22.09 21.78
C GLY A 243 9.86 20.76 22.39
N GLY A 244 10.81 19.88 22.68
CA GLY A 244 10.55 18.56 23.23
C GLY A 244 9.77 18.62 24.55
N GLU A 245 9.30 17.44 24.97
CA GLU A 245 8.89 17.09 26.34
C GLU A 245 9.02 18.28 27.30
N THR A 246 7.89 18.90 27.63
CA THR A 246 7.84 19.69 28.86
C THR A 246 8.26 18.75 29.97
N CYS A 247 9.49 18.90 30.48
CA CYS A 247 9.87 18.32 31.76
C CYS A 247 8.81 18.76 32.77
N GLU A 248 7.89 17.87 33.09
CA GLU A 248 7.07 17.98 34.28
C GLU A 248 8.06 17.99 35.45
N LYS A 249 8.27 19.19 36.00
CA LYS A 249 9.00 19.34 37.26
C LYS A 249 8.13 18.70 38.35
N HIS A 250 8.46 17.46 38.71
CA HIS A 250 8.19 16.92 40.02
C HIS A 250 9.13 17.54 41.07
#